data_AF-A0A660UJN8-F1
#
_entry.id   AF-A0A660UJN8-F1
#
_cell.length_a   1.000
_cell.length_b   1.000
_cell.length_c   1.000
_cell.angle_alpha   90.00
_cell.angle_beta   90.00
_cell.angle_gamma   90.00
#
_symmetry.space_group_name_H-M   'P 1'
#
loop_
_entity.id
_entity.type
_entity.pdbx_description
1 polymer ?
#
loop_
_entity_poly.entity_id
_entity_poly.type
_entity_poly.pdbx_seq_one_letter_code
_entity_poly.pdbx_strand_id
1 'polypeptide(L)'
;MEVFKREILKHITSRDYSPVKLSALARSLGVDDNDYPEFKTAFKELRRMGRVVVGPKNLITLPQMSGRVIGTFRANPKGFGFVIPMEPNSHGDLFVGPRDTAGAMTGDTVSARVQRKGVRDGQMRYNGVIE
;
A
#
# COMPACT_ATOMS: atom_id res chain seq x y z
N MET A 1 -18.84 -0.47 -12.80
CA MET A 1 -17.65 -1.23 -12.33
C MET A 1 -16.62 -0.33 -11.65
N GLU A 2 -16.32 0.84 -12.23
CA GLU A 2 -15.28 1.75 -11.69
C GLU A 2 -15.62 2.31 -10.29
N VAL A 3 -16.91 2.44 -9.97
CA VAL A 3 -17.39 2.87 -8.64
C VAL A 3 -16.92 1.91 -7.55
N PHE A 4 -17.18 0.60 -7.70
CA PHE A 4 -16.76 -0.41 -6.72
C PHE A 4 -15.24 -0.48 -6.55
N LYS A 5 -14.45 -0.31 -7.62
CA LYS A 5 -12.99 -0.29 -7.49
C LYS A 5 -12.53 0.85 -6.57
N ARG A 6 -13.08 2.04 -6.77
CA ARG A 6 -12.77 3.23 -5.97
C ARG A 6 -13.19 3.03 -4.52
N GLU A 7 -14.36 2.46 -4.27
CA GLU A 7 -14.87 2.21 -2.92
C GLU A 7 -14.05 1.15 -2.18
N ILE A 8 -13.70 0.05 -2.85
CA ILE A 8 -12.81 -0.98 -2.32
C ILE A 8 -11.47 -0.35 -1.89
N LEU A 9 -10.84 0.42 -2.78
CA LEU A 9 -9.56 1.05 -2.49
C LEU A 9 -9.68 2.04 -1.34
N LYS A 10 -10.68 2.93 -1.35
CA LYS A 10 -10.93 3.90 -0.28
C LYS A 10 -11.11 3.23 1.08
N HIS A 11 -11.82 2.10 1.12
CA HIS A 11 -12.06 1.37 2.35
C HIS A 11 -10.79 0.69 2.88
N ILE A 12 -10.03 0.02 2.00
CA ILE A 12 -8.82 -0.73 2.39
C ILE A 12 -7.65 0.21 2.73
N THR A 13 -7.58 1.41 2.15
CA THR A 13 -6.53 2.40 2.44
C THR A 13 -6.82 3.26 3.67
N SER A 14 -7.99 3.10 4.29
CA SER A 14 -8.32 3.78 5.54
C SER A 14 -7.36 3.36 6.65
N ARG A 15 -6.97 4.32 7.50
CA ARG A 15 -6.05 4.07 8.64
C ARG A 15 -6.61 3.06 9.63
N ASP A 16 -7.93 2.98 9.74
CA ASP A 16 -8.63 2.11 10.68
C ASP A 16 -9.08 0.79 10.04
N TYR A 17 -8.62 0.50 8.82
CA TYR A 17 -8.97 -0.73 8.14
C TYR A 17 -8.37 -1.95 8.83
N SER A 18 -9.23 -2.93 9.12
CA SER A 18 -8.83 -4.26 9.55
C SER A 18 -9.01 -5.27 8.42
N PRO A 19 -8.05 -6.18 8.14
CA PRO A 19 -8.19 -7.18 7.10
C PRO A 19 -9.44 -8.04 7.27
N VAL A 20 -10.31 -8.04 6.25
CA VAL A 20 -11.58 -8.79 6.26
C VAL A 20 -11.71 -9.70 5.03
N LYS A 21 -12.60 -10.68 5.10
CA LYS A 21 -12.96 -11.53 3.95
C LYS A 21 -13.73 -10.72 2.91
N LEU A 22 -13.72 -11.18 1.64
CA LEU A 22 -14.45 -10.53 0.54
C LEU A 22 -15.94 -10.30 0.83
N SER A 23 -16.62 -11.27 1.44
CA SER A 23 -18.04 -11.14 1.79
C SER A 23 -18.31 -10.17 2.95
N ALA A 24 -17.33 -9.96 3.84
CA ALA A 24 -17.44 -8.95 4.90
C ALA A 24 -17.15 -7.56 4.34
N LEU A 25 -16.20 -7.44 3.40
CA LEU A 25 -15.94 -6.21 2.66
C LEU A 25 -17.16 -5.76 1.83
N ALA A 26 -17.82 -6.69 1.14
CA ALA A 26 -19.06 -6.40 0.42
C ALA A 26 -20.13 -5.83 1.37
N ARG A 27 -20.33 -6.47 2.53
CA ARG A 27 -21.28 -6.01 3.56
C ARG A 27 -20.91 -4.65 4.16
N SER A 28 -19.64 -4.38 4.43
CA SER A 28 -19.20 -3.08 4.96
C SER A 28 -19.35 -1.94 3.95
N LEU A 29 -19.41 -2.27 2.66
CA LEU A 29 -19.67 -1.35 1.56
C LEU A 29 -21.15 -1.26 1.17
N GLY A 30 -22.03 -2.02 1.82
CA GLY A 30 -23.47 -2.03 1.50
C GLY A 30 -23.79 -2.64 0.13
N VAL A 31 -22.97 -3.59 -0.34
CA VAL A 31 -23.20 -4.28 -1.62
C VAL A 31 -24.26 -5.35 -1.44
N ASP A 32 -25.37 -5.20 -2.15
CA ASP A 32 -26.47 -6.17 -2.20
C ASP A 32 -26.17 -7.35 -3.15
N ASP A 33 -26.96 -8.41 -3.06
CA ASP A 33 -26.76 -9.65 -3.82
C ASP A 33 -26.79 -9.44 -5.35
N ASN A 34 -27.59 -8.49 -5.83
CA ASN A 34 -27.67 -8.14 -7.25
C ASN A 34 -26.37 -7.50 -7.77
N ASP A 35 -25.69 -6.73 -6.93
CA ASP A 35 -24.47 -5.99 -7.27
C ASP A 35 -23.19 -6.80 -6.96
N TYR A 36 -23.32 -7.86 -6.16
CA TYR A 36 -22.21 -8.70 -5.76
C TYR A 36 -21.39 -9.28 -6.94
N PRO A 37 -21.97 -9.73 -8.07
CA PRO A 37 -21.21 -10.18 -9.22
C PRO A 37 -20.30 -9.08 -9.81
N GLU A 38 -20.80 -7.84 -9.85
CA GLU A 38 -20.06 -6.69 -10.35
C GLU A 38 -18.94 -6.29 -9.38
N PHE A 39 -19.25 -6.22 -8.09
CA PHE A 39 -18.28 -6.01 -7.02
C PHE A 39 -17.15 -7.05 -7.05
N LYS A 40 -17.50 -8.33 -7.19
CA LYS A 40 -16.53 -9.43 -7.28
C LYS A 40 -15.64 -9.29 -8.50
N THR A 41 -16.17 -8.81 -9.63
CA THR A 41 -15.40 -8.54 -10.84
C THR A 41 -14.43 -7.38 -10.61
N ALA A 42 -14.90 -6.26 -10.04
CA ALA A 42 -14.05 -5.12 -9.66
C ALA A 42 -12.91 -5.54 -8.72
N PHE A 43 -13.20 -6.36 -7.71
CA PHE A 43 -12.18 -6.89 -6.80
C PHE A 43 -11.15 -7.77 -7.51
N LYS A 44 -11.59 -8.67 -8.42
CA LYS A 44 -10.68 -9.50 -9.22
C LYS A 44 -9.74 -8.66 -10.08
N GLU A 45 -10.23 -7.57 -10.66
CA GLU A 45 -9.39 -6.66 -11.44
C GLU A 45 -8.36 -5.95 -10.57
N LEU A 46 -8.76 -5.41 -9.42
CA LEU A 46 -7.82 -4.80 -8.46
C LEU A 46 -6.75 -5.80 -8.00
N ARG A 47 -7.14 -7.06 -7.77
CA ARG A 47 -6.21 -8.14 -7.42
C ARG A 47 -5.26 -8.45 -8.57
N ARG A 48 -5.76 -8.51 -9.81
CA ARG A 48 -4.94 -8.72 -11.01
C ARG A 48 -3.94 -7.58 -11.22
N MET A 49 -4.32 -6.34 -10.91
CA MET A 49 -3.44 -5.17 -10.97
C MET A 49 -2.45 -5.10 -9.80
N GLY A 50 -2.54 -6.00 -8.81
CA GLY A 50 -1.68 -5.98 -7.62
C GLY A 50 -2.03 -4.91 -6.59
N ARG A 51 -3.13 -4.16 -6.76
CA ARG A 51 -3.56 -3.07 -5.85
C ARG A 51 -4.15 -3.59 -4.54
N VAL A 52 -4.63 -4.84 -4.55
CA VAL A 52 -5.10 -5.57 -3.36
C VAL A 52 -4.58 -7.00 -3.42
N VAL A 53 -4.32 -7.60 -2.27
CA VAL A 53 -3.90 -8.99 -2.15
C VAL A 53 -4.79 -9.73 -1.16
N VAL A 54 -4.85 -11.05 -1.31
CA VAL A 54 -5.52 -11.94 -0.36
C VAL A 54 -4.44 -12.66 0.43
N GLY A 55 -4.32 -12.31 1.71
CA GLY A 55 -3.37 -12.89 2.64
C GLY A 55 -3.87 -14.20 3.27
N PRO A 56 -3.17 -14.67 4.32
CA PRO A 56 -3.57 -15.83 5.09
C PRO A 56 -5.01 -15.70 5.61
N LYS A 57 -5.73 -16.83 5.73
CA LYS A 57 -7.14 -16.88 6.16
C LYS A 57 -8.14 -16.16 5.24
N ASN A 58 -7.76 -15.93 3.97
CA ASN A 58 -8.59 -15.29 2.95
C ASN A 58 -8.96 -13.84 3.28
N LEU A 59 -8.06 -13.13 3.97
CA LEU A 59 -8.24 -11.75 4.38
C LEU A 59 -7.65 -10.81 3.33
N ILE A 60 -8.39 -9.76 2.98
CA ILE A 60 -7.99 -8.78 2.00
C ILE A 60 -7.08 -7.74 2.66
N THR A 61 -5.99 -7.39 2.00
CA THR A 61 -5.05 -6.37 2.47
C THR A 61 -4.35 -5.68 1.30
N LEU A 62 -3.60 -4.62 1.58
CA LEU A 62 -2.74 -3.95 0.60
C LEU A 62 -1.52 -4.81 0.28
N PRO A 63 -0.93 -4.66 -0.92
CA PRO A 63 0.33 -5.32 -1.24
C PRO A 63 1.43 -4.92 -0.25
N GLN A 64 2.34 -5.87 0.02
CA GLN A 64 3.56 -5.56 0.74
C GLN A 64 4.47 -4.69 -0.12
N MET A 65 5.29 -3.89 0.55
CA MET A 65 6.31 -3.09 -0.10
C MET A 65 7.39 -4.03 -0.66
N SER A 66 7.66 -3.93 -1.96
CA SER A 66 8.62 -4.81 -2.63
C SER A 66 9.23 -4.16 -3.87
N GLY A 67 10.41 -4.63 -4.27
CA GLY A 67 11.11 -4.14 -5.46
C GLY A 67 11.49 -2.67 -5.37
N ARG A 68 10.66 -1.81 -5.97
CA ARG A 68 10.87 -0.37 -6.09
C ARG A 68 9.59 0.37 -5.72
N VAL A 69 9.74 1.47 -5.00
CA VAL A 69 8.65 2.36 -4.61
C VAL A 69 8.87 3.68 -5.29
N ILE A 70 7.87 4.12 -6.05
CA ILE A 70 7.81 5.46 -6.63
C ILE A 70 6.93 6.31 -5.72
N GLY A 71 7.40 7.50 -5.37
CA GLY A 71 6.72 8.33 -4.39
C GLY A 71 7.30 9.73 -4.27
N THR A 72 6.64 10.56 -3.47
CA THR A 72 7.13 11.90 -3.14
C THR A 72 8.07 11.81 -1.95
N PHE A 73 9.29 12.34 -2.07
CA PHE A 73 10.24 12.40 -0.98
C PHE A 73 9.89 13.53 0.00
N ARG A 74 10.03 13.25 1.29
CA ARG A 74 9.93 14.22 2.38
C ARG A 74 11.20 14.14 3.22
N ALA A 75 12.07 15.14 3.06
CA ALA A 75 13.30 15.23 3.80
C ALA A 75 13.06 15.61 5.27
N ASN A 76 13.96 15.16 6.14
CA ASN A 76 14.05 15.56 7.54
C ASN A 76 15.35 16.34 7.78
N PRO A 77 15.36 17.39 8.63
CA PRO A 77 16.57 18.16 8.92
C PRO A 77 17.77 17.33 9.43
N LYS A 78 17.53 16.13 9.96
CA LYS A 78 18.58 15.18 10.39
C LYS A 78 19.22 14.40 9.23
N GLY A 79 18.91 14.75 7.98
CA GLY A 79 19.51 14.19 6.76
C GLY A 79 18.82 12.93 6.21
N PHE A 80 17.96 12.27 6.98
CA PHE A 80 17.12 11.16 6.47
C PHE A 80 15.81 11.69 5.88
N GLY A 81 14.99 10.81 5.31
CA GLY A 81 13.64 11.18 4.89
C GLY A 81 12.72 9.99 4.73
N PHE A 82 11.57 10.26 4.12
CA PHE A 82 10.55 9.26 3.82
C PHE A 82 10.08 9.42 2.39
N VAL A 83 9.91 8.31 1.67
CA VAL A 83 9.21 8.28 0.39
C VAL A 83 7.77 7.92 0.66
N ILE A 84 6.87 8.86 0.35
CA ILE A 84 5.42 8.69 0.43
C ILE A 84 5.00 8.02 -0.88
N PRO A 85 4.63 6.73 -0.85
CA PRO A 85 4.37 5.94 -2.06
C PRO A 85 3.18 6.49 -2.85
N MET A 86 3.29 6.56 -4.17
CA MET A 86 2.16 6.90 -5.05
C MET A 86 1.06 5.84 -4.98
N GLU A 87 1.46 4.58 -4.82
CA GLU A 87 0.53 3.47 -4.60
C GLU A 87 0.54 3.04 -3.12
N PRO A 88 -0.64 2.95 -2.48
CA PRO A 88 -0.75 2.47 -1.10
C PRO A 88 -0.20 1.05 -0.93
N ASN A 89 0.45 0.82 0.21
CA ASN A 89 0.97 -0.49 0.59
C ASN A 89 0.72 -0.75 2.09
N SER A 90 0.95 -1.98 2.54
CA SER A 90 0.67 -2.39 3.92
C SER A 90 1.64 -1.84 4.99
N HIS A 91 2.71 -1.13 4.61
CA HIS A 91 3.76 -0.64 5.50
C HIS A 91 3.83 0.90 5.60
N GLY A 92 3.05 1.62 4.79
CA GLY A 92 3.02 3.09 4.76
C GLY A 92 4.24 3.69 4.07
N ASP A 93 4.79 4.75 4.67
CA ASP A 93 5.92 5.51 4.15
C ASP A 93 7.23 4.71 4.21
N LEU A 94 8.03 4.77 3.15
CA LEU A 94 9.34 4.10 3.09
C LEU A 94 10.41 5.00 3.70
N PHE A 95 11.03 4.56 4.80
CA PHE A 95 12.15 5.26 5.40
C PHE A 95 13.40 5.20 4.51
N VAL A 96 14.06 6.34 4.30
CA VAL A 96 15.33 6.45 3.56
C VAL A 96 16.39 7.05 4.47
N GLY A 97 17.51 6.34 4.65
CA GLY A 97 18.60 6.77 5.52
C GLY A 97 19.38 7.96 4.95
N PRO A 98 20.18 8.68 5.77
CA PRO A 98 20.88 9.89 5.31
C PRO A 98 21.87 9.69 4.15
N ARG A 99 22.42 8.48 4.03
CA ARG A 99 23.35 8.11 2.95
C ARG A 99 22.65 7.59 1.70
N ASP A 100 21.34 7.38 1.78
CA ASP A 100 20.54 6.68 0.79
C ASP A 100 19.54 7.61 0.09
N THR A 101 19.59 8.92 0.39
CA THR A 101 18.67 9.93 -0.16
C THR A 101 19.01 10.38 -1.57
N ALA A 102 20.23 10.11 -2.04
CA ALA A 102 20.78 10.62 -3.30
C ALA A 102 20.64 12.16 -3.47
N GLY A 103 20.58 12.91 -2.37
CA GLY A 103 20.41 14.36 -2.40
C GLY A 103 18.99 14.85 -2.72
N ALA A 104 18.00 13.95 -2.74
CA ALA A 104 16.60 14.30 -2.97
C ALA A 104 16.09 15.35 -1.97
N MET A 105 15.25 16.26 -2.45
CA MET A 105 14.62 17.32 -1.68
C MET A 105 13.15 17.00 -1.39
N THR A 106 12.58 17.67 -0.40
CA THR A 106 11.16 17.56 -0.10
C THR A 106 10.33 18.00 -1.31
N GLY A 107 9.42 17.14 -1.77
CA GLY A 107 8.58 17.37 -2.94
C GLY A 107 9.05 16.62 -4.19
N ASP A 108 10.28 16.12 -4.21
CA ASP A 108 10.80 15.39 -5.37
C ASP A 108 10.04 14.08 -5.56
N THR A 109 9.73 13.76 -6.82
CA THR A 109 9.28 12.41 -7.18
C THR A 109 10.50 11.53 -7.37
N VAL A 110 10.62 10.50 -6.53
CA VAL A 110 11.80 9.64 -6.49
C VAL A 110 11.41 8.17 -6.68
N SER A 111 12.38 7.39 -7.14
CA SER A 111 12.28 5.95 -7.27
C SER A 111 13.24 5.28 -6.28
N ALA A 112 12.72 4.70 -5.21
CA ALA A 112 13.52 4.07 -4.17
C ALA A 112 13.49 2.54 -4.25
N ARG A 113 14.65 1.89 -4.26
CA ARG A 113 14.77 0.44 -4.11
C ARG A 113 14.49 0.05 -2.66
N VAL A 114 13.62 -0.93 -2.47
CA VAL A 114 13.22 -1.45 -1.15
C VAL A 114 14.21 -2.50 -0.67
N GLN A 115 14.80 -2.29 0.51
CA GLN A 115 15.68 -3.23 1.20
C GLN A 115 15.06 -3.72 2.51
N ARG A 116 15.04 -5.05 2.71
CA ARG A 116 14.58 -5.68 3.96
C ARG A 116 15.67 -5.54 5.02
N LYS A 117 15.36 -4.89 6.15
CA LYS A 117 16.31 -4.71 7.27
C LYS A 117 16.16 -5.77 8.37
N GLY A 118 15.05 -6.50 8.39
CA GLY A 118 14.76 -7.55 9.38
C GLY A 118 13.37 -7.39 10.00
N VAL A 119 13.12 -8.13 11.09
CA VAL A 119 11.88 -8.10 11.86
C VAL A 119 12.18 -7.46 13.21
N ARG A 120 11.41 -6.45 13.62
CA ARG A 120 11.49 -5.85 14.96
C ARG A 120 10.07 -5.70 15.50
N ASP A 121 9.84 -6.16 16.73
CA ASP A 121 8.51 -6.21 17.36
C ASP A 121 7.46 -6.97 16.52
N GLY A 122 7.89 -8.04 15.85
CA GLY A 122 7.02 -8.86 14.98
C GLY A 122 6.66 -8.20 13.64
N GLN A 123 7.11 -6.96 13.36
CA GLN A 123 6.86 -6.26 12.11
C GLN A 123 8.12 -6.23 11.23
N MET A 124 7.94 -6.51 9.94
CA MET A 124 9.01 -6.43 8.96
C MET A 124 9.33 -4.96 8.65
N ARG A 125 10.61 -4.58 8.75
CA ARG A 125 11.07 -3.22 8.44
C ARG A 125 11.76 -3.16 7.08
N TYR A 126 11.45 -2.08 6.37
CA TYR A 126 11.99 -1.78 5.07
C TYR A 126 12.70 -0.43 5.10
N ASN A 127 13.86 -0.36 4.44
CA ASN A 127 14.55 0.89 4.13
C ASN A 127 14.56 1.08 2.62
N GLY A 128 14.56 2.33 2.17
CA GLY A 128 14.69 2.71 0.78
C GLY A 128 16.08 3.22 0.47
N VAL A 129 16.54 2.98 -0.75
CA VAL A 129 17.69 3.63 -1.37
C VAL A 129 17.22 4.31 -2.65
N ILE A 130 17.32 5.63 -2.70
CA ILE A 130 16.94 6.45 -3.86
C ILE A 130 18.00 6.30 -4.95
N GLU A 131 17.54 6.15 -6.19
CA GLU A 131 18.35 6.01 -7.40
C GLU A 131 17.86 6.89 -8.54
#